data_AF-A0A4Q3J8S9-F1
#
_entry.id   AF-A0A4Q3J8S9-F1
#
_cell.length_a   1.000
_cell.length_b   1.000
_cell.length_c   1.000
_cell.angle_alpha   90.00
_cell.angle_beta   90.00
_cell.angle_gamma   90.00
#
_symmetry.space_group_name_H-M   'P 1'
#
loop_
_entity.id
_entity.type
_entity.pdbx_description
1 polymer ?
#
loop_
_entity_poly.entity_id
_entity_poly.type
_entity_poly.pdbx_seq_one_letter_code
_entity_poly.pdbx_strand_id
1 'polypeptide(L)'
;MGALGCRADCTLDVAGCSAPAGCGNGQLDPGEPCDGSLLGGATCASVVVKATGGELACTPQCVLDVSGCHRCGDGAVNPGEECDDGNVNDLDACTTACARTTCGDGIVQAGEQCDDGAASNGDTSPCSSDCQANCQGPDDHLHPTTAHCYRRLDPPVSWYQARAACQKLGSGYDLAALESQAEIDFVLGFTTVRVWTGGNDLRTEGTFVWATGEPWTYVDKTPPWKHYEPDNTDGNEHCVTLWPDGLDSGTPALFDLPCHTFRVASLCERVPASAPRCRDGKVTGTEACDDGNAADQDGCTNACQTGVCGDGTVGPDEECDGAGAETLTCTVLCRRPGCGDGIVQDERDETCDDGNALPGDGCSPLCLKE
;
A
#
# COMPACT_ATOMS: atom_id res chain seq x y z
N MET A 1 -39.45 -38.90 39.20
CA MET A 1 -40.11 -37.89 40.07
C MET A 1 -39.43 -37.88 41.43
N GLY A 2 -39.45 -36.75 42.15
CA GLY A 2 -38.81 -36.66 43.46
C GLY A 2 -38.76 -35.25 44.03
N ALA A 3 -38.33 -35.13 45.29
CA ALA A 3 -38.08 -33.84 45.92
C ALA A 3 -36.61 -33.46 45.76
N LEU A 4 -36.36 -32.33 45.10
CA LEU A 4 -35.04 -31.75 44.96
C LEU A 4 -34.63 -31.11 46.29
N GLY A 5 -33.48 -31.49 46.84
CA GLY A 5 -32.92 -30.91 48.06
C GLY A 5 -31.72 -30.01 47.78
N CYS A 6 -31.30 -29.23 48.77
CA CYS A 6 -29.98 -28.60 48.79
C CYS A 6 -29.14 -29.26 49.89
N ARG A 7 -27.92 -29.67 49.54
CA ARG A 7 -26.94 -30.13 50.52
C ARG A 7 -26.36 -28.96 51.31
N ALA A 8 -25.72 -29.27 52.43
CA ALA A 8 -25.09 -28.27 53.31
C ALA A 8 -23.92 -27.50 52.64
N ASP A 9 -23.40 -28.00 51.52
CA ASP A 9 -22.37 -27.37 50.68
C ASP A 9 -22.94 -26.54 49.52
N CYS A 10 -24.24 -26.25 49.54
CA CYS A 10 -24.98 -25.55 48.48
C CYS A 10 -24.99 -26.27 47.12
N THR A 11 -24.65 -27.56 47.07
CA THR A 11 -24.86 -28.38 45.87
C THR A 11 -26.25 -29.00 45.85
N LEU A 12 -26.74 -29.31 44.65
CA LEU A 12 -28.06 -29.92 44.45
C LEU A 12 -28.08 -31.36 44.99
N ASP A 13 -29.01 -31.68 45.90
CA ASP A 13 -29.24 -33.05 46.34
C ASP A 13 -30.30 -33.73 45.50
N VAL A 14 -29.85 -34.62 44.62
CA VAL A 14 -30.70 -35.41 43.72
C VAL A 14 -30.98 -36.81 44.24
N ALA A 15 -30.55 -37.15 45.47
CA ALA A 15 -30.75 -38.49 46.03
C ALA A 15 -32.25 -38.87 46.20
N GLY A 16 -33.14 -37.87 46.28
CA GLY A 16 -34.59 -38.07 46.29
C GLY A 16 -35.25 -38.12 44.91
N CYS A 17 -34.50 -37.95 43.84
CA CYS A 17 -34.98 -38.00 42.47
C CYS A 17 -34.83 -39.40 41.89
N SER A 18 -35.93 -40.01 41.45
CA SER A 18 -35.90 -41.21 40.61
C SER A 18 -36.20 -40.85 39.15
N ALA A 19 -35.68 -41.67 38.23
CA ALA A 19 -36.09 -41.64 36.82
C ALA A 19 -37.63 -41.64 36.69
N PRO A 20 -38.19 -41.03 35.65
CA PRO A 20 -39.61 -41.20 35.31
C PRO A 20 -39.97 -42.70 35.25
N ALA A 21 -41.18 -43.06 35.67
CA ALA A 21 -41.65 -44.44 35.60
C ALA A 21 -41.94 -44.77 34.14
N GLY A 22 -41.03 -45.47 33.47
CA GLY A 22 -41.09 -45.68 32.02
C GLY A 22 -39.70 -45.71 31.41
N CYS A 23 -38.82 -44.82 31.87
CA CYS A 23 -37.47 -44.66 31.35
C CYS A 23 -36.70 -45.96 31.06
N GLY A 24 -36.28 -46.09 29.80
CA GLY A 24 -35.63 -47.26 29.22
C GLY A 24 -36.61 -48.33 28.70
N ASN A 25 -37.91 -48.02 28.56
CA ASN A 25 -38.92 -48.95 28.04
C ASN A 25 -39.04 -48.92 26.51
N GLY A 26 -38.29 -48.04 25.83
CA GLY A 26 -38.34 -47.88 24.38
C GLY A 26 -39.58 -47.13 23.89
N GLN A 27 -40.22 -46.33 24.73
CA GLN A 27 -41.31 -45.42 24.40
C GLN A 27 -41.03 -44.02 24.97
N LEU A 28 -41.51 -42.97 24.32
CA LEU A 28 -41.39 -41.61 24.84
C LEU A 28 -42.65 -41.26 25.63
N ASP A 29 -42.61 -41.39 26.96
CA ASP A 29 -43.78 -41.16 27.81
C ASP A 29 -43.98 -39.66 28.14
N PRO A 30 -45.22 -39.21 28.47
CA PRO A 30 -45.49 -37.82 28.80
C PRO A 30 -44.63 -37.28 29.95
N GLY A 31 -43.74 -36.33 29.65
CA GLY A 31 -42.81 -35.74 30.62
C GLY A 31 -41.37 -36.28 30.53
N GLU A 32 -41.10 -37.23 29.63
CA GLU A 32 -39.75 -37.69 29.31
C GLU A 32 -39.18 -36.89 28.13
N PRO A 33 -37.99 -36.26 28.26
CA PRO A 33 -37.33 -35.60 27.14
C PRO A 33 -36.67 -36.59 26.18
N CYS A 34 -36.37 -37.82 26.61
CA CYS A 34 -35.82 -38.91 25.80
C CYS A 34 -36.02 -40.27 26.49
N ASP A 35 -35.98 -41.38 25.73
CA ASP A 35 -35.92 -42.76 26.23
C ASP A 35 -35.00 -43.61 25.32
N GLY A 36 -33.84 -44.04 25.83
CA GLY A 36 -32.87 -44.80 25.04
C GLY A 36 -32.42 -44.06 23.79
N SER A 37 -32.75 -44.58 22.59
CA SER A 37 -32.47 -43.92 21.31
C SER A 37 -33.62 -43.00 20.83
N LEU A 38 -34.74 -42.95 21.54
CA LEU A 38 -35.87 -42.08 21.22
C LEU A 38 -35.66 -40.70 21.84
N LEU A 39 -35.09 -39.77 21.06
CA LEU A 39 -34.78 -38.41 21.52
C LEU A 39 -35.92 -37.40 21.33
N GLY A 40 -37.12 -37.84 20.93
CA GLY A 40 -38.26 -36.94 20.72
C GLY A 40 -38.06 -35.86 19.64
N GLY A 41 -37.12 -36.06 18.71
CA GLY A 41 -36.74 -35.07 17.70
C GLY A 41 -35.70 -34.05 18.18
N ALA A 42 -35.22 -34.16 19.43
CA ALA A 42 -34.12 -33.35 19.91
C ALA A 42 -32.82 -33.73 19.20
N THR A 43 -32.05 -32.71 18.86
CA THR A 43 -30.71 -32.76 18.28
C THR A 43 -29.80 -31.82 19.07
N CYS A 44 -28.47 -31.99 18.96
CA CYS A 44 -27.52 -31.05 19.56
C CYS A 44 -27.83 -29.59 19.22
N ALA A 45 -28.19 -29.29 17.97
CA ALA A 45 -28.58 -27.95 17.51
C ALA A 45 -29.82 -27.38 18.22
N SER A 46 -30.73 -28.23 18.71
CA SER A 46 -31.96 -27.80 19.40
C SER A 46 -31.80 -27.62 20.91
N VAL A 47 -30.73 -28.16 21.51
CA VAL A 47 -30.56 -28.20 22.98
C VAL A 47 -29.28 -27.52 23.47
N VAL A 48 -28.29 -27.33 22.60
CA VAL A 48 -27.05 -26.59 22.88
C VAL A 48 -26.99 -25.36 21.99
N VAL A 49 -26.79 -24.20 22.60
CA VAL A 49 -26.60 -22.93 21.88
C VAL A 49 -25.26 -22.98 21.13
N LYS A 50 -25.28 -22.68 19.82
CA LYS A 50 -24.13 -22.78 18.90
C LYS A 50 -23.53 -24.20 18.77
N ALA A 51 -24.33 -25.25 18.90
CA ALA A 51 -23.86 -26.57 18.51
C ALA A 51 -23.62 -26.63 17.00
N THR A 52 -22.41 -27.06 16.64
CA THR A 52 -21.95 -27.27 15.26
C THR A 52 -22.22 -28.70 14.81
N GLY A 53 -22.44 -29.63 15.75
CA GLY A 53 -22.80 -31.02 15.45
C GLY A 53 -22.78 -31.92 16.68
N GLY A 54 -22.50 -33.21 16.43
CA GLY A 54 -22.31 -34.22 17.47
C GLY A 54 -23.50 -35.15 17.68
N GLU A 55 -23.31 -36.11 18.59
CA GLU A 55 -24.29 -37.15 18.91
C GLU A 55 -24.95 -36.83 20.25
N LEU A 56 -26.27 -36.62 20.22
CA LEU A 56 -27.07 -36.44 21.41
C LEU A 56 -27.49 -37.81 21.95
N ALA A 57 -27.24 -38.07 23.23
CA ALA A 57 -27.61 -39.34 23.86
C ALA A 57 -28.68 -39.13 24.94
N CYS A 58 -29.28 -40.23 25.37
CA CYS A 58 -30.18 -40.25 26.51
C CYS A 58 -29.53 -41.03 27.66
N THR A 59 -29.41 -40.40 28.83
CA THR A 59 -28.92 -41.10 30.02
C THR A 59 -29.94 -42.13 30.52
N PRO A 60 -29.54 -43.12 31.33
CA PRO A 60 -30.47 -44.05 31.99
C PRO A 60 -31.46 -43.40 32.96
N GLN A 61 -31.40 -42.08 33.15
CA GLN A 61 -32.35 -41.30 33.96
C GLN A 61 -33.32 -40.48 33.09
N CYS A 62 -33.33 -40.71 31.77
CA CYS A 62 -34.14 -39.97 30.81
C CYS A 62 -33.85 -38.46 30.85
N VAL A 63 -32.57 -38.15 30.94
CA VAL A 63 -32.01 -36.80 30.77
C VAL A 63 -31.16 -36.81 29.51
N LEU A 64 -31.33 -35.77 28.69
CA LEU A 64 -30.51 -35.57 27.49
C LEU A 64 -29.05 -35.36 27.89
N ASP A 65 -28.18 -36.20 27.33
CA ASP A 65 -26.74 -36.12 27.49
C ASP A 65 -26.15 -35.36 26.30
N VAL A 66 -25.72 -34.13 26.57
CA VAL A 66 -25.11 -33.23 25.58
C VAL A 66 -23.59 -33.35 25.52
N SER A 67 -22.98 -34.29 26.25
CA SER A 67 -21.52 -34.45 26.28
C SER A 67 -20.92 -34.87 24.94
N GLY A 68 -21.72 -35.48 24.05
CA GLY A 68 -21.34 -35.80 22.68
C GLY A 68 -21.64 -34.69 21.67
N CYS A 69 -22.17 -33.54 22.10
CA CYS A 69 -22.43 -32.41 21.21
C CYS A 69 -21.16 -31.59 21.01
N HIS A 70 -20.87 -31.26 19.76
CA HIS A 70 -19.79 -30.39 19.35
C HIS A 70 -20.27 -28.94 19.33
N ARG A 71 -19.40 -28.03 19.76
CA ARG A 71 -19.66 -26.59 19.73
C ARG A 71 -18.40 -25.89 19.29
N CYS A 72 -18.60 -24.79 18.59
CA CYS A 72 -17.47 -23.95 18.23
C CYS A 72 -16.76 -23.41 19.49
N GLY A 73 -15.44 -23.56 19.53
CA GLY A 73 -14.59 -23.17 20.66
C GLY A 73 -14.39 -24.28 21.69
N ASP A 74 -14.55 -25.55 21.34
CA ASP A 74 -14.33 -26.68 22.26
C ASP A 74 -12.90 -27.24 22.24
N GLY A 75 -12.05 -26.70 21.36
CA GLY A 75 -10.65 -27.04 21.21
C GLY A 75 -10.41 -28.16 20.21
N ALA A 76 -11.43 -28.62 19.48
CA ALA A 76 -11.33 -29.63 18.44
C ALA A 76 -12.06 -29.19 17.16
N VAL A 77 -11.44 -29.43 16.00
CA VAL A 77 -12.11 -29.21 14.70
C VAL A 77 -13.01 -30.41 14.40
N ASN A 78 -14.32 -30.23 14.56
CA ASN A 78 -15.34 -31.25 14.40
C ASN A 78 -15.92 -31.27 12.96
N PRO A 79 -16.61 -32.36 12.55
CA PRO A 79 -17.26 -32.39 11.23
C PRO A 79 -18.28 -31.26 11.07
N GLY A 80 -18.06 -30.38 10.09
CA GLY A 80 -18.87 -29.18 9.85
C GLY A 80 -18.20 -27.87 10.26
N GLU A 81 -17.05 -27.94 10.96
CA GLU A 81 -16.21 -26.80 11.31
C GLU A 81 -15.04 -26.66 10.34
N GLU A 82 -14.69 -25.41 9.98
CA GLU A 82 -13.51 -25.11 9.16
C GLU A 82 -12.26 -24.82 10.00
N CYS A 83 -12.47 -24.44 11.26
CA CYS A 83 -11.49 -24.18 12.31
C CYS A 83 -12.12 -24.34 13.70
N ASP A 84 -11.29 -24.39 14.74
CA ASP A 84 -11.67 -24.24 16.15
C ASP A 84 -10.40 -23.79 16.91
N ASP A 85 -10.46 -22.68 17.63
CA ASP A 85 -9.34 -22.11 18.40
C ASP A 85 -9.57 -22.16 19.92
N GLY A 86 -10.48 -23.05 20.36
CA GLY A 86 -10.72 -23.36 21.76
C GLY A 86 -11.43 -22.26 22.55
N ASN A 87 -12.00 -21.26 21.87
CA ASN A 87 -12.75 -20.21 22.53
C ASN A 87 -13.89 -19.64 21.64
N VAL A 88 -14.63 -18.66 22.17
CA VAL A 88 -15.80 -18.05 21.50
C VAL A 88 -15.61 -16.56 21.23
N ASN A 89 -14.40 -16.17 20.90
CA ASN A 89 -14.06 -14.84 20.41
C ASN A 89 -14.19 -14.83 18.88
N ASP A 90 -14.67 -13.73 18.31
CA ASP A 90 -14.78 -13.59 16.85
C ASP A 90 -13.54 -12.90 16.24
N LEU A 91 -12.60 -12.43 17.08
CA LEU A 91 -11.48 -11.57 16.68
C LEU A 91 -10.11 -12.28 16.62
N ASP A 92 -10.08 -13.58 16.86
CA ASP A 92 -8.91 -14.46 16.77
C ASP A 92 -9.06 -15.47 15.64
N ALA A 93 -8.32 -16.58 15.66
CA ALA A 93 -8.05 -17.40 14.48
C ALA A 93 -9.27 -18.13 13.92
N CYS A 94 -10.38 -18.15 14.65
CA CYS A 94 -11.62 -18.76 14.23
C CYS A 94 -12.82 -17.92 14.68
N THR A 95 -13.81 -17.72 13.79
CA THR A 95 -15.05 -17.04 14.19
C THR A 95 -15.88 -17.94 15.11
N THR A 96 -16.83 -17.38 15.86
CA THR A 96 -17.74 -18.16 16.72
C THR A 96 -18.76 -19.00 15.96
N ALA A 97 -18.73 -18.95 14.63
CA ALA A 97 -19.45 -19.84 13.73
C ALA A 97 -18.56 -21.00 13.21
N CYS A 98 -17.31 -21.08 13.67
CA CYS A 98 -16.30 -22.03 13.23
C CYS A 98 -15.97 -21.96 11.74
N ALA A 99 -16.10 -20.75 11.19
CA ALA A 99 -15.60 -20.38 9.88
C ALA A 99 -14.22 -19.73 10.03
N ARG A 100 -13.33 -19.99 9.07
CA ARG A 100 -12.03 -19.33 9.03
C ARG A 100 -12.20 -17.83 8.89
N THR A 101 -11.31 -17.12 9.54
CA THR A 101 -11.15 -15.68 9.38
C THR A 101 -10.80 -15.34 7.94
N THR A 102 -11.65 -14.56 7.26
CA THR A 102 -11.38 -14.10 5.89
C THR A 102 -11.72 -12.63 5.74
N CYS A 103 -10.79 -11.88 5.16
CA CYS A 103 -11.08 -10.53 4.73
C CYS A 103 -12.32 -10.47 3.85
N GLY A 104 -13.28 -9.62 4.23
CA GLY A 104 -14.56 -9.45 3.56
C GLY A 104 -15.72 -10.17 4.25
N ASP A 105 -15.54 -10.72 5.45
CA ASP A 105 -16.63 -11.29 6.24
C ASP A 105 -17.35 -10.25 7.13
N GLY A 106 -16.80 -9.03 7.18
CA GLY A 106 -17.38 -7.90 7.92
C GLY A 106 -16.99 -7.88 9.40
N ILE A 107 -15.99 -8.67 9.80
CA ILE A 107 -15.45 -8.72 11.15
C ILE A 107 -13.97 -8.36 11.08
N VAL A 108 -13.57 -7.25 11.72
CA VAL A 108 -12.16 -6.84 11.76
C VAL A 108 -11.34 -7.80 12.63
N GLN A 109 -10.58 -8.68 11.99
CA GLN A 109 -9.77 -9.71 12.63
C GLN A 109 -8.35 -9.24 12.99
N ALA A 110 -7.63 -10.03 13.78
CA ALA A 110 -6.24 -9.74 14.11
C ALA A 110 -5.34 -9.73 12.86
N GLY A 111 -4.83 -8.53 12.50
CA GLY A 111 -4.01 -8.30 11.30
C GLY A 111 -4.73 -7.49 10.21
N GLU A 112 -6.05 -7.33 10.34
CA GLU A 112 -6.86 -6.46 9.50
C GLU A 112 -6.88 -5.04 10.09
N GLN A 113 -6.87 -4.04 9.22
CA GLN A 113 -7.05 -2.64 9.62
C GLN A 113 -8.52 -2.21 9.50
N CYS A 114 -9.28 -2.94 8.70
CA CYS A 114 -10.68 -2.70 8.37
C CYS A 114 -11.29 -3.98 7.79
N ASP A 115 -12.62 -4.12 7.83
CA ASP A 115 -13.37 -5.09 7.04
C ASP A 115 -14.83 -4.61 6.95
N ASP A 116 -15.20 -4.02 5.81
CA ASP A 116 -16.55 -3.53 5.55
C ASP A 116 -17.43 -4.58 4.85
N GLY A 117 -16.93 -5.81 4.74
CA GLY A 117 -17.52 -6.93 4.01
C GLY A 117 -17.12 -6.96 2.53
N ALA A 118 -17.19 -8.14 1.91
CA ALA A 118 -16.65 -8.39 0.56
C ALA A 118 -17.27 -7.53 -0.54
N ALA A 119 -18.50 -7.05 -0.36
CA ALA A 119 -19.16 -6.16 -1.32
C ALA A 119 -18.77 -4.68 -1.14
N SER A 120 -18.16 -4.33 -0.01
CA SER A 120 -17.76 -2.97 0.35
C SER A 120 -16.24 -2.78 0.35
N ASN A 121 -15.46 -3.86 0.49
CA ASN A 121 -14.02 -3.83 0.35
C ASN A 121 -13.62 -3.67 -1.13
N GLY A 122 -12.59 -2.86 -1.40
CA GLY A 122 -12.08 -2.62 -2.75
C GLY A 122 -11.18 -1.40 -2.82
N ASP A 123 -10.44 -1.24 -3.92
CA ASP A 123 -9.40 -0.19 -4.04
C ASP A 123 -9.98 1.23 -3.94
N THR A 124 -11.23 1.44 -4.33
CA THR A 124 -11.94 2.74 -4.24
C THR A 124 -12.77 2.88 -2.96
N SER A 125 -12.63 1.96 -2.03
CA SER A 125 -13.29 1.99 -0.72
C SER A 125 -12.29 2.34 0.38
N PRO A 126 -12.71 2.82 1.56
CA PRO A 126 -11.78 3.03 2.68
C PRO A 126 -10.99 1.76 3.04
N CYS A 127 -11.62 0.59 2.85
CA CYS A 127 -11.02 -0.72 3.07
C CYS A 127 -10.66 -1.43 1.77
N SER A 128 -9.42 -1.91 1.64
CA SER A 128 -8.93 -2.65 0.48
C SER A 128 -9.49 -4.08 0.43
N SER A 129 -9.32 -4.76 -0.70
CA SER A 129 -9.62 -6.19 -0.84
C SER A 129 -8.77 -7.11 0.05
N ASP A 130 -7.61 -6.63 0.53
CA ASP A 130 -6.75 -7.30 1.52
C ASP A 130 -6.94 -6.79 2.97
N CYS A 131 -8.07 -6.10 3.25
CA CYS A 131 -8.42 -5.59 4.58
C CYS A 131 -7.38 -4.66 5.23
N GLN A 132 -6.66 -3.92 4.37
CA GLN A 132 -5.80 -2.81 4.75
C GLN A 132 -6.50 -1.50 4.43
N ALA A 133 -6.18 -0.45 5.18
CA ALA A 133 -6.76 0.86 4.91
C ALA A 133 -6.14 1.44 3.62
N ASN A 134 -6.98 1.78 2.64
CA ASN A 134 -6.51 2.34 1.38
C ASN A 134 -5.90 3.73 1.54
N CYS A 135 -6.27 4.47 2.59
CA CYS A 135 -5.59 5.66 3.10
C CYS A 135 -5.08 5.41 4.54
N GLN A 136 -3.93 5.97 4.96
CA GLN A 136 -3.35 5.72 6.31
C GLN A 136 -3.58 6.91 7.24
N GLY A 137 -3.76 8.11 6.70
CA GLY A 137 -3.98 9.33 7.46
C GLY A 137 -5.47 9.57 7.73
N PRO A 138 -5.83 10.06 8.94
CA PRO A 138 -7.21 10.46 9.23
C PRO A 138 -7.69 11.67 8.41
N ASP A 139 -6.76 12.43 7.84
CA ASP A 139 -7.03 13.61 7.00
C ASP A 139 -6.84 13.31 5.50
N ASP A 140 -6.72 12.05 5.12
CA ASP A 140 -6.57 11.66 3.73
C ASP A 140 -7.94 11.63 3.04
N HIS A 141 -7.96 12.05 1.79
CA HIS A 141 -9.13 12.06 0.92
C HIS A 141 -8.96 10.99 -0.16
N LEU A 142 -9.70 9.88 -0.05
CA LEU A 142 -9.71 8.81 -1.05
C LEU A 142 -10.44 9.26 -2.32
N HIS A 143 -9.77 9.19 -3.46
CA HIS A 143 -10.38 9.49 -4.74
C HIS A 143 -11.35 8.35 -5.15
N PRO A 144 -12.59 8.68 -5.56
CA PRO A 144 -13.67 7.70 -5.69
C PRO A 144 -13.49 6.68 -6.82
N THR A 145 -12.53 6.86 -7.73
CA THR A 145 -12.36 6.00 -8.90
C THR A 145 -10.94 5.56 -9.19
N THR A 146 -9.92 6.17 -8.57
CA THR A 146 -8.51 5.88 -8.89
C THR A 146 -7.78 5.17 -7.75
N ALA A 147 -8.37 5.11 -6.55
CA ALA A 147 -7.73 4.55 -5.35
C ALA A 147 -6.53 5.35 -4.82
N HIS A 148 -6.28 6.56 -5.37
CA HIS A 148 -5.27 7.48 -4.83
C HIS A 148 -5.83 8.20 -3.61
N CYS A 149 -4.97 8.41 -2.61
CA CYS A 149 -5.31 9.18 -1.41
C CYS A 149 -4.59 10.51 -1.43
N TYR A 150 -5.33 11.61 -1.25
CA TYR A 150 -4.76 12.94 -1.29
C TYR A 150 -4.82 13.62 0.07
N ARG A 151 -3.78 14.38 0.41
CA ARG A 151 -3.74 15.16 1.66
C ARG A 151 -3.08 16.52 1.44
N ARG A 152 -3.74 17.57 1.91
CA ARG A 152 -3.15 18.92 1.94
C ARG A 152 -2.35 19.13 3.23
N LEU A 153 -1.11 19.61 3.10
CA LEU A 153 -0.31 20.09 4.22
C LEU A 153 -0.23 21.62 4.18
N ASP A 154 -0.74 22.26 5.23
CA ASP A 154 -0.92 23.72 5.29
C ASP A 154 0.36 24.57 5.37
N PRO A 155 1.47 24.14 5.99
CA PRO A 155 2.66 24.98 6.11
C PRO A 155 3.21 25.41 4.73
N PRO A 156 3.39 26.72 4.47
CA PRO A 156 3.94 27.18 3.21
C PRO A 156 5.45 26.94 3.16
N VAL A 157 5.89 26.11 2.22
CA VAL A 157 7.28 25.61 2.14
C VAL A 157 7.79 25.61 0.69
N SER A 158 9.11 25.43 0.51
CA SER A 158 9.67 25.26 -0.84
C SER A 158 9.21 23.94 -1.44
N TRP A 159 9.35 23.76 -2.76
CA TRP A 159 8.97 22.50 -3.41
C TRP A 159 9.73 21.29 -2.81
N TYR A 160 11.03 21.44 -2.58
CA TYR A 160 11.85 20.39 -1.93
C TYR A 160 11.39 20.05 -0.51
N GLN A 161 11.02 21.07 0.26
CA GLN A 161 10.50 20.88 1.61
C GLN A 161 9.10 20.24 1.60
N ALA A 162 8.27 20.59 0.61
CA ALA A 162 6.96 20.01 0.39
C ALA A 162 7.08 18.51 0.10
N ARG A 163 7.96 18.13 -0.84
CA ARG A 163 8.26 16.74 -1.18
C ARG A 163 8.69 15.92 0.03
N ALA A 164 9.69 16.43 0.75
CA ALA A 164 10.18 15.79 1.96
C ALA A 164 9.11 15.71 3.08
N ALA A 165 8.13 16.62 3.12
CA ALA A 165 7.03 16.57 4.07
C ALA A 165 6.01 15.49 3.69
N CYS A 166 5.67 15.35 2.40
CA CYS A 166 4.79 14.29 1.91
C CYS A 166 5.38 12.90 2.16
N GLN A 167 6.65 12.69 1.83
CA GLN A 167 7.34 11.42 2.04
C GLN A 167 7.45 11.02 3.53
N LYS A 168 7.36 11.98 4.46
CA LYS A 168 7.33 11.71 5.91
C LYS A 168 5.97 11.21 6.41
N LEU A 169 4.91 11.29 5.62
CA LEU A 169 3.59 10.78 6.00
C LEU A 169 3.55 9.25 6.08
N GLY A 170 4.38 8.58 5.28
CA GLY A 170 4.48 7.12 5.28
C GLY A 170 4.96 6.60 3.93
N SER A 171 5.03 5.27 3.82
CA SER A 171 5.37 4.59 2.57
C SER A 171 4.34 4.89 1.48
N GLY A 172 4.82 5.19 0.28
CA GLY A 172 3.98 5.45 -0.90
C GLY A 172 3.44 6.88 -0.99
N TYR A 173 3.73 7.77 -0.04
CA TYR A 173 3.42 9.20 -0.19
C TYR A 173 4.52 9.95 -0.91
N ASP A 174 4.15 10.80 -1.86
CA ASP A 174 4.99 11.86 -2.42
C ASP A 174 4.10 13.07 -2.79
N LEU A 175 4.65 14.09 -3.46
CA LEU A 175 3.85 15.18 -4.02
C LEU A 175 2.96 14.70 -5.16
N ALA A 176 1.71 15.17 -5.18
CA ALA A 176 0.66 14.63 -6.03
C ALA A 176 0.91 14.76 -7.54
N ALA A 177 0.66 13.69 -8.27
CA ALA A 177 0.34 13.70 -9.69
C ALA A 177 -1.12 14.10 -9.91
N LEU A 178 -1.38 14.79 -11.01
CA LEU A 178 -2.73 15.16 -11.44
C LEU A 178 -2.91 14.70 -12.88
N GLU A 179 -3.52 13.54 -13.06
CA GLU A 179 -3.58 12.81 -14.32
C GLU A 179 -4.91 13.00 -15.07
N SER A 180 -5.86 13.72 -14.47
CA SER A 180 -7.13 14.01 -15.12
C SER A 180 -7.84 15.25 -14.55
N GLN A 181 -8.82 15.75 -15.30
CA GLN A 181 -9.70 16.82 -14.82
C GLN A 181 -10.48 16.38 -13.58
N ALA A 182 -10.88 15.11 -13.51
CA ALA A 182 -11.63 14.58 -12.37
C ALA A 182 -10.82 14.64 -11.07
N GLU A 183 -9.50 14.40 -11.15
CA GLU A 183 -8.61 14.53 -10.01
C GLU A 183 -8.42 15.99 -9.59
N ILE A 184 -8.24 16.90 -10.56
CA ILE A 184 -8.21 18.34 -10.29
C ILE A 184 -9.49 18.76 -9.56
N ASP A 185 -10.66 18.41 -10.09
CA ASP A 185 -11.95 18.75 -9.51
C ASP A 185 -12.10 18.17 -8.09
N PHE A 186 -11.60 16.96 -7.87
CA PHE A 186 -11.60 16.31 -6.57
C PHE A 186 -10.71 17.04 -5.56
N VAL A 187 -9.44 17.33 -5.90
CA VAL A 187 -8.51 17.96 -4.96
C VAL A 187 -8.95 19.38 -4.60
N LEU A 188 -9.53 20.11 -5.55
CA LEU A 188 -10.13 21.43 -5.33
C LEU A 188 -11.30 21.42 -4.34
N GLY A 189 -11.93 20.26 -4.10
CA GLY A 189 -12.93 20.09 -3.05
C GLY A 189 -12.40 20.36 -1.64
N PHE A 190 -11.08 20.25 -1.43
CA PHE A 190 -10.43 20.49 -0.13
C PHE A 190 -9.18 21.38 -0.20
N THR A 191 -8.64 21.69 -1.38
CA THR A 191 -7.54 22.65 -1.57
C THR A 191 -8.08 24.03 -1.98
N THR A 192 -8.33 24.89 -1.01
CA THR A 192 -8.75 26.29 -1.25
C THR A 192 -7.58 27.26 -1.32
N VAL A 193 -6.36 26.77 -1.18
CA VAL A 193 -5.10 27.54 -1.22
C VAL A 193 -4.21 26.99 -2.33
N ARG A 194 -3.22 27.78 -2.75
CA ARG A 194 -2.20 27.34 -3.69
C ARG A 194 -1.40 26.20 -3.07
N VAL A 195 -1.14 25.18 -3.87
CA VAL A 195 -0.42 23.98 -3.43
C VAL A 195 0.67 23.60 -4.42
N TRP A 196 1.79 23.11 -3.92
CA TRP A 196 2.76 22.38 -4.72
C TRP A 196 2.19 21.03 -5.13
N THR A 197 2.43 20.66 -6.39
CA THR A 197 2.20 19.31 -6.92
C THR A 197 3.56 18.64 -7.18
N GLY A 198 3.56 17.38 -7.62
CA GLY A 198 4.77 16.63 -7.93
C GLY A 198 5.42 17.01 -9.26
N GLY A 199 4.79 17.88 -10.05
CA GLY A 199 5.22 18.20 -11.40
C GLY A 199 6.50 19.02 -11.37
N ASN A 200 7.47 18.65 -12.20
CA ASN A 200 8.75 19.34 -12.30
C ASN A 200 9.47 18.98 -13.60
N ASP A 201 10.37 19.83 -14.08
CA ASP A 201 11.27 19.55 -15.21
C ASP A 201 12.76 19.67 -14.82
N LEU A 202 13.05 19.51 -13.52
CA LEU A 202 14.38 19.66 -12.89
C LEU A 202 15.51 18.90 -13.59
N ARG A 203 15.19 17.79 -14.27
CA ARG A 203 16.16 16.96 -15.00
C ARG A 203 16.39 17.45 -16.43
N THR A 204 15.34 17.88 -17.11
CA THR A 204 15.41 18.22 -18.53
C THR A 204 14.46 19.37 -18.79
N GLU A 205 15.04 20.56 -18.92
CA GLU A 205 14.34 21.79 -19.23
C GLU A 205 13.30 21.59 -20.35
N GLY A 206 12.06 21.97 -20.08
CA GLY A 206 10.92 21.84 -20.99
C GLY A 206 10.32 20.42 -21.09
N THR A 207 10.83 19.45 -20.30
CA THR A 207 10.28 18.09 -20.22
C THR A 207 9.85 17.76 -18.80
N PHE A 208 8.58 18.03 -18.51
CA PHE A 208 8.01 17.81 -17.19
C PHE A 208 7.72 16.34 -16.88
N VAL A 209 7.85 15.99 -15.60
CA VAL A 209 7.56 14.67 -15.03
C VAL A 209 6.86 14.81 -13.68
N TRP A 210 6.12 13.78 -13.27
CA TRP A 210 5.60 13.67 -11.90
C TRP A 210 6.63 13.02 -10.98
N ALA A 211 6.80 13.57 -9.77
CA ALA A 211 7.70 13.02 -8.74
C ALA A 211 7.35 11.58 -8.30
N THR A 212 6.09 11.21 -8.45
CA THR A 212 5.49 9.90 -8.17
C THR A 212 5.68 8.88 -9.31
N GLY A 213 6.05 9.32 -10.53
CA GLY A 213 6.42 8.45 -11.66
C GLY A 213 5.32 8.20 -12.69
N GLU A 214 4.10 8.70 -12.47
CA GLU A 214 2.98 8.55 -13.39
C GLU A 214 3.21 9.31 -14.72
N PRO A 215 2.54 8.91 -15.81
CA PRO A 215 2.74 9.52 -17.12
C PRO A 215 2.31 11.00 -17.17
N TRP A 216 3.21 11.86 -17.64
CA TRP A 216 2.94 13.27 -17.94
C TRP A 216 2.08 13.44 -19.22
N THR A 217 0.83 12.95 -19.24
CA THR A 217 0.05 12.85 -20.50
C THR A 217 -1.20 13.73 -20.54
N TYR A 218 -1.79 14.03 -19.39
CA TYR A 218 -2.96 14.90 -19.29
C TYR A 218 -2.57 16.37 -19.33
N VAL A 219 -1.46 16.71 -18.69
CA VAL A 219 -0.90 18.05 -18.54
C VAL A 219 -0.36 18.65 -19.84
N ASP A 220 0.02 17.83 -20.83
CA ASP A 220 0.39 18.29 -22.18
C ASP A 220 -0.80 18.78 -23.03
N LYS A 221 -2.03 18.57 -22.56
CA LYS A 221 -3.24 19.03 -23.24
C LYS A 221 -3.57 20.43 -22.74
N THR A 222 -3.66 21.42 -23.63
CA THR A 222 -4.27 22.71 -23.30
C THR A 222 -5.76 22.48 -23.04
N PRO A 223 -6.33 22.68 -21.82
CA PRO A 223 -5.77 23.07 -20.52
C PRO A 223 -5.64 21.90 -19.52
N PRO A 224 -4.58 21.91 -18.67
CA PRO A 224 -4.74 22.44 -17.30
C PRO A 224 -3.80 23.60 -16.94
N TRP A 225 -2.85 23.94 -17.80
CA TRP A 225 -2.01 25.13 -17.63
C TRP A 225 -2.82 26.41 -17.74
N LYS A 226 -2.47 27.43 -16.95
CA LYS A 226 -3.00 28.77 -17.17
C LYS A 226 -2.51 29.27 -18.53
N HIS A 227 -3.31 30.12 -19.17
CA HIS A 227 -2.97 30.71 -20.46
C HIS A 227 -1.60 31.41 -20.43
N TYR A 228 -0.69 30.97 -21.30
CA TYR A 228 0.74 31.34 -21.38
C TYR A 228 1.69 30.64 -20.40
N GLU A 229 1.24 29.68 -19.59
CA GLU A 229 2.13 28.77 -18.84
C GLU A 229 2.38 27.47 -19.64
N PRO A 230 3.47 26.74 -19.36
CA PRO A 230 4.61 27.17 -18.53
C PRO A 230 5.43 28.26 -19.24
N ASP A 231 5.82 29.31 -18.52
CA ASP A 231 6.51 30.48 -19.12
C ASP A 231 8.03 30.53 -18.84
N ASN A 232 8.51 29.66 -17.93
CA ASN A 232 9.89 29.54 -17.49
C ASN A 232 10.57 30.90 -17.25
N THR A 233 9.96 31.76 -16.44
CA THR A 233 10.46 33.11 -16.21
C THR A 233 11.92 33.09 -15.72
N ASP A 234 12.77 33.85 -16.42
CA ASP A 234 14.23 33.93 -16.21
C ASP A 234 14.99 32.59 -16.28
N GLY A 235 14.37 31.53 -16.82
CA GLY A 235 14.98 30.19 -16.90
C GLY A 235 15.11 29.52 -15.52
N ASN A 236 14.19 29.79 -14.59
CA ASN A 236 14.30 29.36 -13.20
C ASN A 236 12.95 28.88 -12.60
N GLU A 237 12.00 28.45 -13.44
CA GLU A 237 10.71 27.94 -12.99
C GLU A 237 10.53 26.47 -13.35
N HIS A 238 11.00 25.60 -12.46
CA HIS A 238 11.08 24.17 -12.73
C HIS A 238 10.07 23.31 -11.95
N CYS A 239 9.16 23.93 -11.20
CA CYS A 239 8.27 23.22 -10.28
C CYS A 239 6.82 23.66 -10.43
N VAL A 240 5.91 22.70 -10.45
CA VAL A 240 4.50 22.92 -10.79
C VAL A 240 3.64 23.11 -9.54
N THR A 241 2.75 24.08 -9.60
CA THR A 241 1.79 24.39 -8.55
C THR A 241 0.38 24.48 -9.11
N LEU A 242 -0.61 24.05 -8.32
CA LEU A 242 -2.03 24.21 -8.61
C LEU A 242 -2.58 25.43 -7.89
N TRP A 243 -3.24 26.31 -8.67
CA TRP A 243 -3.87 27.53 -8.17
C TRP A 243 -5.39 27.39 -8.32
N PRO A 244 -6.14 27.24 -7.21
CA PRO A 244 -7.59 27.07 -7.25
C PRO A 244 -8.35 28.26 -7.86
N ASP A 245 -7.80 29.47 -7.73
CA ASP A 245 -8.39 30.72 -8.21
C ASP A 245 -8.02 31.05 -9.66
N GLY A 246 -6.98 30.42 -10.22
CA GLY A 246 -6.52 30.68 -11.59
C GLY A 246 -6.12 32.12 -11.86
N LEU A 247 -5.84 32.88 -10.80
CA LEU A 247 -5.62 34.33 -10.81
C LEU A 247 -6.76 35.11 -11.50
N ASP A 248 -6.56 35.48 -12.78
CA ASP A 248 -7.45 36.33 -13.59
C ASP A 248 -8.47 35.54 -14.41
N SER A 249 -8.24 34.24 -14.59
CA SER A 249 -9.15 33.37 -15.36
C SER A 249 -10.39 32.97 -14.56
N GLY A 250 -10.31 33.03 -13.22
CA GLY A 250 -11.35 32.54 -12.32
C GLY A 250 -11.55 31.02 -12.40
N THR A 251 -10.62 30.31 -13.05
CA THR A 251 -10.68 28.85 -13.27
C THR A 251 -9.39 28.20 -12.79
N PRO A 252 -9.45 27.09 -12.05
CA PRO A 252 -8.26 26.39 -11.54
C PRO A 252 -7.25 26.10 -12.64
N ALA A 253 -5.97 26.31 -12.35
CA ALA A 253 -4.92 26.13 -13.34
C ALA A 253 -3.56 25.82 -12.71
N LEU A 254 -2.68 25.22 -13.52
CA LEU A 254 -1.29 24.96 -13.19
C LEU A 254 -0.38 26.11 -13.62
N PHE A 255 0.69 26.31 -12.85
CA PHE A 255 1.77 27.27 -13.10
C PHE A 255 3.10 26.59 -12.77
N ASP A 256 4.13 26.86 -13.54
CA ASP A 256 5.52 26.60 -13.17
C ASP A 256 6.03 27.78 -12.34
N LEU A 257 6.84 27.50 -11.32
CA LEU A 257 7.38 28.51 -10.41
C LEU A 257 8.76 28.08 -9.88
N PRO A 258 9.54 29.00 -9.29
CA PRO A 258 10.85 28.67 -8.77
C PRO A 258 10.77 27.76 -7.54
N CYS A 259 11.33 26.56 -7.66
CA CYS A 259 11.32 25.51 -6.66
C CYS A 259 11.86 25.95 -5.28
N HIS A 260 12.87 26.84 -5.27
CA HIS A 260 13.63 27.22 -4.08
C HIS A 260 13.06 28.40 -3.31
N THR A 261 12.48 29.39 -3.99
CA THR A 261 12.12 30.69 -3.41
C THR A 261 10.63 30.82 -3.16
N PHE A 262 9.80 30.20 -4.00
CA PHE A 262 8.36 30.25 -3.82
C PHE A 262 7.91 29.38 -2.63
N ARG A 263 6.84 29.79 -1.94
CA ARG A 263 6.38 29.16 -0.69
C ARG A 263 4.86 29.03 -0.71
N VAL A 264 4.37 27.80 -0.79
CA VAL A 264 2.93 27.46 -0.75
C VAL A 264 2.70 26.15 0.00
N ALA A 265 1.43 25.84 0.28
CA ALA A 265 1.05 24.58 0.90
C ALA A 265 1.45 23.38 0.00
N SER A 266 1.37 22.16 0.52
CA SER A 266 1.74 20.95 -0.23
C SER A 266 0.50 20.11 -0.50
N LEU A 267 0.37 19.56 -1.70
CA LEU A 267 -0.59 18.52 -2.00
C LEU A 267 0.16 17.19 -2.11
N CYS A 268 -0.05 16.34 -1.12
CA CYS A 268 0.52 15.00 -1.10
C CYS A 268 -0.47 14.03 -1.68
N GLU A 269 0.07 12.98 -2.29
CA GLU A 269 -0.67 11.84 -2.78
C GLU A 269 -0.02 10.58 -2.24
N ARG A 270 -0.84 9.57 -1.97
CA ARG A 270 -0.39 8.20 -1.88
C ARG A 270 -0.96 7.37 -3.01
N VAL A 271 -0.06 6.74 -3.76
CA VAL A 271 -0.40 5.73 -4.75
C VAL A 271 -0.87 4.42 -4.08
N PRO A 272 -1.89 3.75 -4.64
CA PRO A 272 -2.38 2.48 -4.10
C PRO A 272 -1.27 1.42 -4.03
N ALA A 273 -1.41 0.44 -3.13
CA ALA A 273 -0.38 -0.59 -2.90
C ALA A 273 -0.14 -1.52 -4.11
N SER A 274 -1.08 -1.52 -5.05
CA SER A 274 -1.05 -2.28 -6.30
C SER A 274 -0.47 -1.50 -7.49
N ALA A 275 -0.23 -0.19 -7.36
CA ALA A 275 0.44 0.60 -8.40
C ALA A 275 1.93 0.23 -8.45
N PRO A 276 2.58 0.25 -9.64
CA PRO A 276 4.04 0.20 -9.75
C PRO A 276 4.64 1.25 -8.80
N ARG A 277 5.45 0.81 -7.85
CA ARG A 277 6.00 1.66 -6.80
C ARG A 277 7.49 1.64 -6.91
N CYS A 278 8.02 2.83 -7.12
CA CYS A 278 9.44 3.00 -6.97
C CYS A 278 9.88 2.64 -5.54
N ARG A 279 10.95 1.84 -5.45
CA ARG A 279 11.63 1.32 -4.25
C ARG A 279 10.97 0.07 -3.62
N ASP A 280 10.23 -0.71 -4.38
CA ASP A 280 9.66 -1.99 -3.91
C ASP A 280 10.55 -3.21 -4.19
N GLY A 281 11.70 -2.98 -4.83
CA GLY A 281 12.67 -4.00 -5.24
C GLY A 281 12.31 -4.71 -6.55
N LYS A 282 11.32 -4.21 -7.30
CA LYS A 282 10.88 -4.80 -8.57
C LYS A 282 10.68 -3.71 -9.62
N VAL A 283 11.35 -3.87 -10.75
CA VAL A 283 11.07 -3.05 -11.93
C VAL A 283 9.72 -3.46 -12.53
N THR A 284 8.69 -2.64 -12.39
CA THR A 284 7.33 -2.88 -12.88
C THR A 284 6.76 -1.66 -13.61
N GLY A 285 5.83 -1.88 -14.54
CA GLY A 285 5.16 -0.79 -15.26
C GLY A 285 6.10 0.10 -16.08
N THR A 286 6.13 1.40 -15.77
CA THR A 286 6.93 2.45 -16.45
C THR A 286 8.27 2.75 -15.78
N GLU A 287 8.63 2.04 -14.71
CA GLU A 287 9.90 2.21 -14.00
C GLU A 287 11.08 1.81 -14.90
N ALA A 288 12.11 2.66 -14.97
CA ALA A 288 13.34 2.36 -15.71
C ALA A 288 14.33 1.52 -14.87
N CYS A 289 14.22 1.59 -13.55
CA CYS A 289 14.99 0.84 -12.56
C CYS A 289 14.24 0.79 -11.22
N ASP A 290 14.67 -0.08 -10.30
CA ASP A 290 14.25 -0.11 -8.89
C ASP A 290 15.33 -0.85 -8.09
N ASP A 291 15.94 -0.21 -7.10
CA ASP A 291 16.99 -0.78 -6.24
C ASP A 291 16.53 -1.03 -4.79
N GLY A 292 15.22 -0.94 -4.54
CA GLY A 292 14.58 -1.27 -3.28
C GLY A 292 14.97 -0.37 -2.10
N ASN A 293 15.57 0.80 -2.34
CA ASN A 293 15.98 1.70 -1.27
C ASN A 293 15.81 3.19 -1.61
N ALA A 294 16.16 4.09 -0.69
CA ALA A 294 15.88 5.53 -0.78
C ALA A 294 17.11 6.40 -1.05
N ALA A 295 18.22 5.79 -1.45
CA ALA A 295 19.39 6.51 -1.92
C ALA A 295 19.17 6.94 -3.38
N ASP A 296 19.69 8.13 -3.71
CA ASP A 296 19.65 8.67 -5.08
C ASP A 296 20.96 8.40 -5.84
N GLN A 297 21.94 7.73 -5.21
CA GLN A 297 23.35 7.68 -5.66
C GLN A 297 23.87 6.24 -5.84
N ASP A 298 22.98 5.29 -6.04
CA ASP A 298 23.27 3.86 -6.09
C ASP A 298 22.74 3.16 -7.36
N GLY A 299 22.50 3.95 -8.41
CA GLY A 299 22.20 3.46 -9.76
C GLY A 299 20.72 3.49 -10.13
N CYS A 300 19.82 3.65 -9.16
CA CYS A 300 18.43 4.01 -9.40
C CYS A 300 18.04 5.22 -8.55
N THR A 301 17.47 6.24 -9.18
CA THR A 301 16.99 7.40 -8.43
C THR A 301 15.72 7.07 -7.65
N ASN A 302 15.42 7.90 -6.66
CA ASN A 302 14.17 7.90 -5.89
C ASN A 302 12.88 8.05 -6.72
N ALA A 303 13.02 8.34 -8.02
CA ALA A 303 11.95 8.44 -9.01
C ALA A 303 11.98 7.31 -10.06
N CYS A 304 12.76 6.25 -9.82
CA CYS A 304 12.86 5.04 -10.65
C CYS A 304 13.31 5.30 -12.07
N GLN A 305 14.31 6.18 -12.16
CA GLN A 305 15.04 6.50 -13.37
C GLN A 305 16.50 6.10 -13.17
N THR A 306 17.10 5.44 -14.17
CA THR A 306 18.52 5.08 -14.13
C THR A 306 19.35 6.36 -14.10
N GLY A 307 20.41 6.39 -13.28
CA GLY A 307 21.44 7.44 -13.37
C GLY A 307 22.06 7.41 -14.77
N VAL A 308 22.13 8.55 -15.44
CA VAL A 308 22.64 8.66 -16.82
C VAL A 308 23.74 9.70 -16.83
N CYS A 309 24.88 9.31 -17.41
CA CYS A 309 26.01 10.18 -17.64
C CYS A 309 25.62 11.58 -18.12
N GLY A 310 25.90 12.60 -17.30
CA GLY A 310 25.55 13.98 -17.57
C GLY A 310 24.34 14.53 -16.81
N ASP A 311 23.92 13.90 -15.72
CA ASP A 311 22.73 14.24 -14.93
C ASP A 311 22.98 15.15 -13.72
N GLY A 312 24.21 15.63 -13.53
CA GLY A 312 24.59 16.51 -12.42
C GLY A 312 25.13 15.76 -11.19
N THR A 313 25.17 14.43 -11.20
CA THR A 313 25.63 13.58 -10.09
C THR A 313 26.55 12.45 -10.56
N VAL A 314 27.56 12.08 -9.74
CA VAL A 314 28.47 10.97 -10.07
C VAL A 314 27.93 9.66 -9.49
N GLY A 315 27.42 8.78 -10.35
CA GLY A 315 26.90 7.45 -9.98
C GLY A 315 27.99 6.40 -9.69
N PRO A 316 27.62 5.19 -9.24
CA PRO A 316 28.56 4.13 -8.87
C PRO A 316 29.33 3.50 -10.04
N ASP A 317 28.80 3.62 -11.27
CA ASP A 317 29.46 3.18 -12.52
C ASP A 317 30.10 4.35 -13.30
N GLU A 318 30.17 5.53 -12.69
CA GLU A 318 30.69 6.77 -13.28
C GLU A 318 31.91 7.26 -12.51
N GLU A 319 32.98 7.65 -13.22
CA GLU A 319 34.17 8.24 -12.59
C GLU A 319 34.08 9.76 -12.45
N CYS A 320 33.09 10.35 -13.13
CA CYS A 320 32.78 11.77 -13.28
C CYS A 320 31.42 11.94 -13.98
N ASP A 321 30.86 13.16 -14.00
CA ASP A 321 29.52 13.45 -14.55
C ASP A 321 29.56 14.65 -15.52
N GLY A 322 30.05 14.41 -16.74
CA GLY A 322 30.47 15.45 -17.69
C GLY A 322 29.37 16.29 -18.34
N ALA A 323 28.17 16.38 -17.77
CA ALA A 323 26.98 16.96 -18.41
C ALA A 323 26.72 16.41 -19.84
N GLY A 324 27.11 15.16 -20.10
CA GLY A 324 26.96 14.51 -21.41
C GLY A 324 27.88 15.09 -22.50
N ALA A 325 28.94 15.81 -22.13
CA ALA A 325 29.88 16.46 -23.04
C ALA A 325 31.32 15.96 -22.85
N GLU A 326 32.11 16.02 -23.94
CA GLU A 326 33.56 15.82 -23.87
C GLU A 326 34.23 17.01 -23.18
N THR A 327 34.78 16.78 -21.99
CA THR A 327 35.47 17.81 -21.19
C THR A 327 36.84 17.33 -20.75
N LEU A 328 37.70 18.26 -20.35
CA LEU A 328 39.01 17.95 -19.74
C LEU A 328 38.92 17.04 -18.51
N THR A 329 37.75 16.91 -17.88
CA THR A 329 37.56 16.17 -16.63
C THR A 329 36.66 14.94 -16.78
N CYS A 330 35.97 14.78 -17.90
CA CYS A 330 34.99 13.71 -18.09
C CYS A 330 34.63 13.51 -19.57
N THR A 331 34.62 12.26 -20.05
CA THR A 331 34.17 11.87 -21.40
C THR A 331 32.65 11.70 -21.47
N VAL A 332 32.08 11.59 -22.69
CA VAL A 332 30.63 11.30 -22.87
C VAL A 332 30.19 9.91 -22.37
N LEU A 333 31.15 9.08 -21.94
CA LEU A 333 30.92 7.78 -21.32
C LEU A 333 31.12 7.81 -19.79
N CYS A 334 31.21 9.01 -19.19
CA CYS A 334 31.41 9.24 -17.76
C CYS A 334 32.61 8.50 -17.16
N ARG A 335 33.69 8.48 -17.94
CA ARG A 335 35.02 8.05 -17.51
C ARG A 335 35.98 9.22 -17.51
N ARG A 336 37.01 9.16 -16.67
CA ARG A 336 38.07 10.16 -16.70
C ARG A 336 38.88 9.98 -17.99
N PRO A 337 39.02 11.03 -18.82
CA PRO A 337 39.79 10.95 -20.05
C PRO A 337 41.24 10.55 -19.77
N GLY A 338 41.78 9.59 -20.53
CA GLY A 338 43.19 9.25 -20.45
C GLY A 338 43.68 8.29 -21.51
N CYS A 339 44.98 8.36 -21.76
CA CYS A 339 45.64 7.60 -22.81
C CYS A 339 45.33 6.08 -22.80
N GLY A 340 44.81 5.61 -23.94
CA GLY A 340 44.41 4.24 -24.22
C GLY A 340 42.93 3.97 -24.01
N ASP A 341 42.08 4.99 -24.01
CA ASP A 341 40.62 4.87 -23.83
C ASP A 341 39.83 4.83 -25.16
N GLY A 342 40.53 4.96 -26.28
CA GLY A 342 40.00 4.92 -27.64
C GLY A 342 39.54 6.29 -28.17
N ILE A 343 39.78 7.39 -27.45
CA ILE A 343 39.33 8.74 -27.79
C ILE A 343 40.51 9.70 -27.75
N VAL A 344 40.82 10.36 -28.87
CA VAL A 344 41.90 11.36 -28.91
C VAL A 344 41.46 12.66 -28.23
N GLN A 345 42.18 13.08 -27.19
CA GLN A 345 41.86 14.29 -26.44
C GLN A 345 42.78 15.47 -26.82
N ASP A 346 42.35 16.23 -27.84
CA ASP A 346 43.11 17.36 -28.41
C ASP A 346 43.52 18.42 -27.36
N GLU A 347 42.71 18.62 -26.31
CA GLU A 347 42.98 19.62 -25.25
C GLU A 347 44.02 19.15 -24.20
N ARG A 348 44.45 17.88 -24.24
CA ARG A 348 45.49 17.29 -23.36
C ARG A 348 46.80 17.00 -24.11
N ASP A 349 46.97 17.54 -25.31
CA ASP A 349 48.12 17.30 -26.20
C ASP A 349 48.29 15.81 -26.59
N GLU A 350 47.21 15.03 -26.53
CA GLU A 350 47.19 13.69 -27.12
C GLU A 350 47.11 13.80 -28.64
N THR A 351 47.98 13.08 -29.34
CA THR A 351 48.10 13.12 -30.81
C THR A 351 47.63 11.83 -31.49
N CYS A 352 47.32 10.81 -30.68
CA CYS A 352 46.75 9.52 -31.05
C CYS A 352 46.13 8.88 -29.79
N ASP A 353 45.24 7.91 -29.99
CA ASP A 353 44.77 6.96 -28.98
C ASP A 353 44.27 5.72 -29.73
N ASP A 354 44.83 4.55 -29.45
CA ASP A 354 44.50 3.27 -30.10
C ASP A 354 43.79 2.29 -29.16
N GLY A 355 43.21 2.80 -28.07
CA GLY A 355 42.43 2.03 -27.12
C GLY A 355 43.27 1.16 -26.18
N ASN A 356 44.59 1.41 -26.09
CA ASN A 356 45.45 0.80 -25.09
C ASN A 356 46.71 1.66 -24.77
N ALA A 357 47.57 1.20 -23.86
CA ALA A 357 48.78 1.92 -23.44
C ALA A 357 50.08 1.11 -23.71
N LEU A 358 50.05 0.22 -24.70
CA LEU A 358 51.22 -0.54 -25.13
C LEU A 358 52.06 0.32 -26.08
N PRO A 359 53.40 0.21 -26.04
CA PRO A 359 54.25 0.83 -27.06
C PRO A 359 54.41 -0.07 -28.29
N GLY A 360 54.57 0.52 -29.46
CA GLY A 360 54.94 -0.16 -30.71
C GLY A 360 53.78 -0.58 -31.63
N ASP A 361 52.55 -0.17 -31.34
CA ASP A 361 51.32 -0.44 -32.10
C ASP A 361 50.73 0.79 -32.81
N GLY A 362 51.41 1.93 -32.71
CA GLY A 362 51.08 3.16 -33.46
C GLY A 362 50.75 4.35 -32.57
N CYS A 363 50.54 4.14 -31.27
CA CYS A 363 50.41 5.18 -30.28
C CYS A 363 51.24 4.86 -29.03
N SER A 364 52.03 5.82 -28.54
CA SER A 364 52.86 5.57 -27.35
C SER A 364 52.02 5.53 -26.07
N PRO A 365 52.55 4.99 -24.95
CA PRO A 365 51.88 5.01 -23.64
C PRO A 365 51.60 6.40 -23.04
N LEU A 366 52.03 7.46 -23.73
CA LEU A 366 51.75 8.87 -23.40
C LEU A 366 50.86 9.54 -24.46
N CYS A 367 50.26 8.74 -25.35
CA CYS A 367 49.38 9.17 -26.43
C CYS A 367 50.02 10.17 -27.40
N LEU A 368 51.32 9.97 -27.60
CA LEU A 368 52.10 10.61 -28.65
C LEU A 368 52.30 9.64 -29.81
N LYS A 369 52.11 10.09 -31.04
CA LYS A 369 52.38 9.31 -32.25
C LYS A 369 53.83 8.83 -32.26
N GLU A 370 54.01 7.54 -32.50
CA GLU A 370 55.33 6.88 -32.57
C GLU A 370 56.03 7.00 -33.94
#